data_AF-A0A4Q6F1R3-F1
#
_entry.id   AF-A0A4Q6F1R3-F1
#
_cell.length_a   1.000
_cell.length_b   1.000
_cell.length_c   1.000
_cell.angle_alpha   90.00
_cell.angle_beta   90.00
_cell.angle_gamma   90.00
#
_symmetry.space_group_name_H-M   'P 1'
#
loop_
_entity.id
_entity.type
_entity.pdbx_description
1 polymer ?
#
loop_
_entity_poly.entity_id
_entity_poly.type
_entity_poly.pdbx_seq_one_letter_code
_entity_poly.pdbx_strand_id
1 'polypeptide(L)'
;LGFLRELLGCEFLDLDVREEWSARHSDSREKIRAALSARWSEDLSDLSAPPRSLKSAISISHCRLVGGFALAPSEWALGFDVEEAARVRESVMERVTTSQERAEAPSLGALWAAKEAGFKALSSQISLISEISVGGWRPRLVPSLGTPVATPVVSRRSNLSDVFSFELSNPQTTPERSQGVVFTREELVFALFLKAPADISQLRSGATEKSYIQGGVRNG
;
A
#
# COMPACT_ATOMS: atom_id res chain seq x y z
N LEU A 1 -4.56 -8.32 -7.81
CA LEU A 1 -4.53 -8.27 -6.34
C LEU A 1 -4.20 -9.61 -5.66
N GLY A 2 -4.67 -10.77 -6.15
CA GLY A 2 -4.42 -12.08 -5.50
C GLY A 2 -2.96 -12.34 -5.10
N PHE A 3 -2.01 -12.07 -5.99
CA PHE A 3 -0.58 -12.17 -5.69
C PHE A 3 -0.11 -11.26 -4.53
N LEU A 4 -0.58 -10.02 -4.46
CA LEU A 4 -0.24 -9.11 -3.36
C LEU A 4 -0.85 -9.56 -2.03
N ARG A 5 -2.09 -10.08 -2.06
CA ARG A 5 -2.77 -10.67 -0.89
C ARG A 5 -1.99 -11.83 -0.31
N GLU A 6 -1.54 -12.74 -1.17
CA GLU A 6 -0.72 -13.89 -0.80
C GLU A 6 0.63 -13.42 -0.23
N LEU A 7 1.33 -12.53 -0.92
CA LEU A 7 2.65 -12.05 -0.52
C LEU A 7 2.62 -11.33 0.83
N LEU A 8 1.55 -10.61 1.13
CA LEU A 8 1.36 -9.86 2.38
C LEU A 8 0.57 -10.66 3.43
N GLY A 9 0.16 -11.89 3.14
CA GLY A 9 -0.62 -12.73 4.05
C GLY A 9 -1.97 -12.13 4.46
N CYS A 10 -2.56 -11.27 3.64
CA CYS A 10 -3.80 -10.55 3.94
C CYS A 10 -4.84 -10.79 2.82
N GLU A 11 -5.76 -11.74 3.04
CA GLU A 11 -6.79 -12.10 2.07
C GLU A 11 -7.75 -10.94 1.76
N PHE A 12 -8.04 -10.12 2.78
CA PHE A 12 -8.96 -8.98 2.68
C PHE A 12 -8.28 -7.68 2.22
N LEU A 13 -7.02 -7.73 1.78
CA LEU A 13 -6.36 -6.57 1.20
C LEU A 13 -7.06 -6.14 -0.08
N ASP A 14 -7.39 -4.86 -0.17
CA ASP A 14 -7.94 -4.26 -1.38
C ASP A 14 -7.16 -2.97 -1.71
N LEU A 15 -7.08 -2.64 -2.99
CA LEU A 15 -6.29 -1.52 -3.51
C LEU A 15 -6.97 -1.00 -4.78
N ASP A 16 -7.38 0.25 -4.75
CA ASP A 16 -7.93 0.97 -5.91
C ASP A 16 -7.05 2.18 -6.19
N VAL A 17 -6.61 2.32 -7.44
CA VAL A 17 -5.72 3.38 -7.91
C VAL A 17 -6.23 3.87 -9.24
N ARG A 18 -6.41 5.18 -9.38
CA ARG A 18 -6.99 5.82 -10.55
C ARG A 18 -6.27 7.11 -10.92
N GLU A 19 -6.27 7.44 -12.20
CA GLU A 19 -5.67 8.68 -12.72
C GLU A 19 -6.52 9.91 -12.34
N GLU A 20 -7.85 9.80 -12.35
CA GLU A 20 -8.76 10.88 -11.98
C GLU A 20 -8.69 11.29 -10.49
N TRP A 21 -7.99 10.49 -9.68
CA TRP A 21 -7.68 10.74 -8.27
C TRP A 21 -6.29 11.34 -8.05
N SER A 22 -5.55 11.63 -9.12
CA SER A 22 -4.23 12.25 -9.03
C SER A 22 -4.26 13.67 -8.47
N ALA A 23 -3.13 14.12 -7.92
CA ALA A 23 -2.95 15.46 -7.39
C ALA A 23 -3.06 16.59 -8.44
N ARG A 24 -3.16 16.25 -9.74
CA ARG A 24 -3.49 17.22 -10.80
C ARG A 24 -4.94 17.68 -10.74
N HIS A 25 -5.81 16.90 -10.10
CA HIS A 25 -7.19 17.25 -9.89
C HIS A 25 -7.36 17.87 -8.51
N SER A 26 -7.89 19.10 -8.47
CA SER A 26 -8.12 19.85 -7.23
C SER A 26 -9.13 19.18 -6.28
N ASP A 27 -9.99 18.31 -6.81
CA ASP A 27 -11.03 17.57 -6.10
C ASP A 27 -10.65 16.09 -5.86
N SER A 28 -9.36 15.75 -5.99
CA SER A 28 -8.86 14.37 -5.85
C SER A 28 -9.18 13.76 -4.49
N ARG A 29 -9.05 14.53 -3.41
CA ARG A 29 -9.30 14.06 -2.05
C ARG A 29 -10.78 13.75 -1.84
N GLU A 30 -11.66 14.62 -2.33
CA GLU A 30 -13.11 14.46 -2.34
C GLU A 30 -13.52 13.20 -3.09
N LYS A 31 -12.96 12.99 -4.29
CA LYS A 31 -13.22 11.79 -5.10
C LYS A 31 -12.80 10.50 -4.39
N ILE A 32 -11.60 10.48 -3.80
CA ILE A 32 -11.11 9.33 -3.02
C ILE A 32 -12.05 9.06 -1.83
N ARG A 33 -12.46 10.11 -1.10
CA ARG A 33 -13.38 9.96 0.04
C ARG A 33 -14.76 9.50 -0.37
N ALA A 34 -15.31 10.04 -1.46
CA ALA A 34 -16.59 9.61 -2.00
C ALA A 34 -16.56 8.12 -2.40
N ALA A 35 -15.47 7.68 -3.04
CA ALA A 35 -15.28 6.26 -3.39
C ALA A 35 -15.19 5.37 -2.16
N LEU A 36 -14.44 5.78 -1.13
CA LEU A 36 -14.40 5.08 0.16
C LEU A 36 -15.79 5.05 0.83
N SER A 37 -16.49 6.18 0.92
CA SER A 37 -17.82 6.26 1.51
C SER A 37 -18.84 5.34 0.84
N ALA A 38 -18.84 5.32 -0.50
CA ALA A 38 -19.70 4.44 -1.27
C ALA A 38 -19.44 2.96 -0.99
N ARG A 39 -18.18 2.60 -0.67
CA ARG A 39 -17.77 1.22 -0.43
C ARG A 39 -18.25 0.64 0.91
N TRP A 40 -18.34 1.42 2.00
CA TRP A 40 -18.84 0.93 3.31
C TRP A 40 -20.13 1.56 3.82
N SER A 41 -20.76 2.43 3.02
CA SER A 41 -21.91 3.21 3.48
C SER A 41 -21.59 3.98 4.77
N GLU A 42 -20.37 4.53 4.85
CA GLU A 42 -19.88 5.35 5.96
C GLU A 42 -19.55 6.75 5.43
N ASP A 43 -19.88 7.78 6.19
CA ASP A 43 -19.49 9.14 5.82
C ASP A 43 -18.02 9.38 6.18
N LEU A 44 -17.20 9.54 5.15
CA LEU A 44 -15.76 9.79 5.24
C LEU A 44 -15.39 11.11 4.57
N SER A 45 -16.37 12.02 4.40
CA SER A 45 -16.19 13.28 3.67
C SER A 45 -15.34 14.31 4.40
N ASP A 46 -15.05 14.13 5.70
CA ASP A 46 -14.16 15.03 6.43
C ASP A 46 -12.72 14.96 5.90
N LEU A 47 -12.29 16.06 5.26
CA LEU A 47 -10.96 16.23 4.70
C LEU A 47 -9.97 16.83 5.70
N SER A 48 -10.40 17.25 6.89
CA SER A 48 -9.50 17.84 7.90
C SER A 48 -8.67 16.77 8.63
N ALA A 49 -9.11 15.52 8.63
CA ALA A 49 -8.45 14.39 9.24
C ALA A 49 -8.28 13.21 8.27
N PRO A 50 -7.32 12.30 8.48
CA PRO A 50 -7.26 11.01 7.78
C PRO A 50 -8.58 10.22 7.95
N PRO A 51 -9.02 9.43 6.96
CA PRO A 51 -10.25 8.66 7.09
C PRO A 51 -10.07 7.59 8.16
N ARG A 52 -11.10 7.36 8.97
CA ARG A 52 -11.11 6.28 9.97
C ARG A 52 -12.40 5.49 9.81
N SER A 53 -12.29 4.17 9.86
CA SER A 53 -13.43 3.27 9.85
C SER A 53 -13.27 2.26 10.99
N LEU A 54 -14.39 1.84 11.58
CA LEU A 54 -14.41 0.73 12.53
C LEU A 54 -14.32 -0.63 11.83
N LYS A 55 -14.57 -0.67 10.51
CA LYS A 55 -14.61 -1.91 9.72
C LYS A 55 -13.31 -2.21 8.99
N SER A 56 -12.46 -1.21 8.77
CA SER A 56 -11.27 -1.36 7.94
C SER A 56 -10.17 -0.38 8.30
N ALA A 57 -8.94 -0.84 8.20
CA ALA A 57 -7.77 0.02 8.15
C ALA A 57 -7.71 0.65 6.76
N ILE A 58 -7.49 1.96 6.69
CA ILE A 58 -7.50 2.73 5.45
C ILE A 58 -6.17 3.47 5.35
N SER A 59 -5.54 3.40 4.17
CA SER A 59 -4.38 4.23 3.86
C SER A 59 -4.54 4.84 2.47
N ILE A 60 -4.38 6.16 2.37
CA ILE A 60 -4.52 6.93 1.13
C ILE A 60 -3.14 7.40 0.68
N SER A 61 -2.89 7.37 -0.63
CA SER A 61 -1.76 8.08 -1.22
C SER A 61 -2.11 8.61 -2.61
N HIS A 62 -1.43 9.66 -3.03
CA HIS A 62 -1.55 10.22 -4.37
C HIS A 62 -0.27 10.97 -4.77
N CYS A 63 0.05 10.93 -6.05
CA CYS A 63 1.10 11.71 -6.69
C CYS A 63 0.49 12.54 -7.84
N ARG A 64 1.30 13.15 -8.71
CA ARG A 64 0.74 13.93 -9.83
C ARG A 64 0.08 13.07 -10.90
N LEU A 65 0.40 11.78 -10.98
CA LEU A 65 -0.10 10.91 -12.05
C LEU A 65 -1.31 10.09 -11.62
N VAL A 66 -1.36 9.65 -10.36
CA VAL A 66 -2.44 8.80 -9.84
C VAL A 66 -2.74 9.12 -8.38
N GLY A 67 -3.91 8.70 -7.92
CA GLY A 67 -4.25 8.61 -6.51
C GLY A 67 -4.98 7.32 -6.20
N GLY A 68 -5.02 6.94 -4.93
CA GLY A 68 -5.60 5.67 -4.53
C GLY A 68 -5.71 5.47 -3.04
N PHE A 69 -6.29 4.34 -2.67
CA PHE A 69 -6.37 3.87 -1.30
C PHE A 69 -6.12 2.37 -1.24
N ALA A 70 -5.60 1.93 -0.10
CA ALA A 70 -5.56 0.53 0.29
C ALA A 70 -6.42 0.30 1.52
N LEU A 71 -6.87 -0.95 1.66
CA LEU A 71 -7.78 -1.39 2.70
C LEU A 71 -7.32 -2.71 3.27
N ALA A 72 -7.49 -2.89 4.56
CA ALA A 72 -7.27 -4.14 5.26
C ALA A 72 -8.26 -4.24 6.43
N PRO A 73 -8.34 -5.38 7.13
CA PRO A 73 -9.12 -5.47 8.37
C PRO A 73 -8.70 -4.40 9.39
N SER A 74 -9.66 -3.88 10.16
CA SER A 74 -9.51 -2.73 11.07
C SER A 74 -8.39 -2.83 12.10
N GLU A 75 -8.06 -4.04 12.51
CA GLU A 75 -7.06 -4.36 13.51
C GLU A 75 -5.63 -4.42 12.97
N TRP A 76 -5.46 -4.33 11.66
CA TRP A 76 -4.16 -4.27 11.02
C TRP A 76 -3.66 -2.83 10.96
N ALA A 77 -2.36 -2.64 11.10
CA ALA A 77 -1.73 -1.39 10.71
C ALA A 77 -1.46 -1.43 9.20
N LEU A 78 -1.95 -0.44 8.46
CA LEU A 78 -1.86 -0.38 7.00
C LEU A 78 -1.22 0.92 6.53
N GLY A 79 -0.26 0.76 5.63
CA GLY A 79 0.41 1.83 4.92
C GLY A 79 0.33 1.62 3.43
N PHE A 80 -0.07 2.65 2.70
CA PHE A 80 -0.03 2.69 1.25
C PHE A 80 0.67 3.96 0.80
N ASP A 81 1.60 3.81 -0.14
CA ASP A 81 2.21 4.94 -0.83
C ASP A 81 2.34 4.73 -2.34
N VAL A 82 2.22 5.82 -3.08
CA VAL A 82 2.49 5.89 -4.51
C VAL A 82 3.26 7.16 -4.82
N GLU A 83 4.38 7.03 -5.52
CA GLU A 83 5.28 8.14 -5.82
C GLU A 83 5.80 8.05 -7.27
N GLU A 84 6.11 9.21 -7.85
CA GLU A 84 6.84 9.30 -9.12
C GLU A 84 8.33 9.04 -8.85
N ALA A 85 8.92 8.01 -9.46
CA ALA A 85 10.31 7.60 -9.17
C ALA A 85 11.32 8.77 -9.31
N ALA A 86 11.10 9.64 -10.30
CA ALA A 86 11.94 10.79 -10.58
C ALA A 86 11.82 11.94 -9.55
N ARG A 87 10.80 11.93 -8.68
CA ARG A 87 10.57 13.00 -7.70
C ARG A 87 11.44 12.86 -6.45
N VAL A 88 11.94 11.65 -6.18
CA VAL A 88 12.76 11.36 -5.01
C VAL A 88 14.18 11.89 -5.22
N ARG A 89 14.52 12.96 -4.48
CA ARG A 89 15.85 13.59 -4.55
C ARG A 89 16.80 12.94 -3.56
N GLU A 90 18.03 12.70 -4.00
CA GLU A 90 19.08 12.12 -3.16
C GLU A 90 19.32 12.90 -1.86
N SER A 91 19.34 14.23 -1.91
CA SER A 91 19.50 15.08 -0.72
C SER A 91 18.36 14.99 0.31
N VAL A 92 17.17 14.54 -0.10
CA VAL A 92 16.09 14.22 0.85
C VAL A 92 16.41 12.87 1.49
N MET A 93 16.78 11.88 0.67
CA MET A 93 17.09 10.52 1.13
C MET A 93 18.27 10.50 2.10
N GLU A 94 19.33 11.27 1.87
CA GLU A 94 20.48 11.39 2.77
C GLU A 94 20.09 11.82 4.19
N ARG A 95 19.04 12.64 4.34
CA ARG A 95 18.58 13.14 5.64
C ARG A 95 17.72 12.14 6.41
N VAL A 96 17.08 11.20 5.71
CA VAL A 96 16.08 10.30 6.30
C VAL A 96 16.49 8.84 6.23
N THR A 97 17.64 8.51 5.64
CA THR A 97 18.13 7.13 5.48
C THR A 97 19.62 7.01 5.78
N THR A 98 20.03 5.81 6.15
CA THR A 98 21.44 5.44 6.27
C THR A 98 22.04 5.08 4.90
N SER A 99 23.37 5.11 4.79
CA SER A 99 24.05 4.63 3.57
C SER A 99 23.79 3.15 3.29
N GLN A 100 23.57 2.35 4.33
CA GLN A 100 23.26 0.93 4.20
C GLN A 100 21.86 0.72 3.60
N GLU A 101 20.82 1.40 4.11
CA GLU A 101 19.47 1.33 3.54
C GLU A 101 19.47 1.68 2.04
N ARG A 102 20.22 2.72 1.65
CA ARG A 102 20.35 3.15 0.25
C ARG A 102 21.06 2.12 -0.62
N ALA A 103 22.07 1.44 -0.09
CA ALA A 103 22.83 0.44 -0.82
C ALA A 103 22.03 -0.87 -1.04
N GLU A 104 21.16 -1.23 -0.08
CA GLU A 104 20.36 -2.46 -0.15
C GLU A 104 19.06 -2.30 -0.95
N ALA A 105 18.50 -1.09 -1.01
CA ALA A 105 17.22 -0.86 -1.66
C ALA A 105 17.31 -0.99 -3.20
N PRO A 106 16.24 -1.49 -3.88
CA PRO A 106 16.21 -1.60 -5.34
C PRO A 106 16.38 -0.25 -6.07
N SER A 107 15.88 0.82 -5.45
CA SER A 107 16.06 2.20 -5.90
C SER A 107 15.75 3.17 -4.75
N LEU A 108 16.13 4.44 -4.91
CA LEU A 108 15.74 5.49 -3.96
C LEU A 108 14.23 5.68 -3.90
N GLY A 109 13.53 5.54 -5.04
CA GLY A 109 12.07 5.59 -5.11
C GLY A 109 11.41 4.49 -4.29
N ALA A 110 11.91 3.25 -4.41
CA ALA A 110 11.45 2.11 -3.62
C ALA A 110 11.65 2.34 -2.13
N LEU A 111 12.83 2.83 -1.73
CA LEU A 111 13.13 3.12 -0.33
C LEU A 111 12.23 4.21 0.24
N TRP A 112 12.03 5.31 -0.50
CA TRP A 112 11.15 6.39 -0.08
C TRP A 112 9.70 5.93 0.10
N ALA A 113 9.13 5.27 -0.91
CA ALA A 113 7.76 4.77 -0.85
C ALA A 113 7.57 3.76 0.29
N ALA A 114 8.54 2.88 0.52
CA ALA A 114 8.52 1.94 1.65
C ALA A 114 8.51 2.66 3.01
N LYS A 115 9.32 3.72 3.17
CA LYS A 115 9.33 4.53 4.40
C LYS A 115 8.01 5.28 4.61
N GLU A 116 7.45 5.89 3.57
CA GLU A 116 6.15 6.58 3.65
C GLU A 116 5.01 5.62 3.97
N ALA A 117 4.97 4.44 3.34
CA ALA A 117 4.00 3.40 3.69
C ALA A 117 4.16 2.98 5.16
N GLY A 118 5.40 2.70 5.60
CA GLY A 118 5.69 2.41 6.99
C GLY A 118 5.23 3.50 7.96
N PHE A 119 5.50 4.76 7.62
CA PHE A 119 5.16 5.92 8.45
C PHE A 119 3.65 6.06 8.61
N LYS A 120 2.88 5.92 7.52
CA LYS A 120 1.42 5.95 7.57
C LYS A 120 0.85 4.85 8.47
N ALA A 121 1.36 3.62 8.32
CA ALA A 121 0.92 2.48 9.12
C ALA A 121 1.24 2.64 10.61
N LEU A 122 2.40 3.21 10.94
CA LEU A 122 2.92 3.30 12.30
C LEU A 122 2.77 4.70 12.90
N SER A 123 1.99 5.60 12.29
CA SER A 123 1.88 7.02 12.67
C SER A 123 1.44 7.28 14.12
N SER A 124 0.88 6.28 14.82
CA SER A 124 0.58 6.35 16.25
C SER A 124 1.76 6.00 17.18
N GLN A 125 2.81 5.39 16.64
CA GLN A 125 3.99 4.91 17.37
C GLN A 125 5.22 5.80 17.12
N ILE A 126 5.35 6.34 15.90
CA ILE A 126 6.51 7.14 15.49
C ILE A 126 6.11 8.55 15.10
N SER A 127 7.02 9.49 15.32
CA SER A 127 6.82 10.91 15.01
C SER A 127 7.60 11.34 13.77
N LEU A 128 8.70 10.67 13.44
CA LEU A 128 9.57 11.02 12.33
C LEU A 128 9.80 9.81 11.41
N ILE A 129 9.76 10.05 10.10
CA ILE A 129 10.02 9.01 9.09
C ILE A 129 11.43 8.41 9.19
N SER A 130 12.40 9.17 9.71
CA SER A 130 13.77 8.71 9.96
C SER A 130 13.89 7.69 11.10
N GLU A 131 12.85 7.51 11.91
CA GLU A 131 12.81 6.49 12.97
C GLU A 131 12.57 5.08 12.42
N ILE A 132 12.15 4.98 11.15
CA ILE A 132 11.95 3.73 10.44
C ILE A 132 13.25 3.37 9.73
N SER A 133 13.71 2.14 9.88
CA SER A 133 14.73 1.55 9.02
C SER A 133 14.10 0.54 8.08
N VAL A 134 14.43 0.60 6.79
CA VAL A 134 13.93 -0.34 5.77
C VAL A 134 15.05 -1.25 5.31
N GLY A 135 14.84 -2.55 5.37
CA GLY A 135 15.82 -3.52 4.92
C GLY A 135 15.17 -4.84 4.49
N GLY A 136 15.97 -5.91 4.51
CA GLY A 136 15.46 -7.25 4.21
C GLY A 136 14.88 -7.38 2.80
N TRP A 137 15.39 -6.60 1.85
CA TRP A 137 14.90 -6.56 0.48
C TRP A 137 15.05 -7.92 -0.20
N ARG A 138 13.95 -8.47 -0.73
CA ARG A 138 13.95 -9.74 -1.46
C ARG A 138 13.15 -9.62 -2.74
N PRO A 139 13.73 -9.91 -3.92
CA PRO A 139 12.98 -9.94 -5.16
C PRO A 139 11.90 -11.03 -5.09
N ARG A 140 10.73 -10.74 -5.65
CA ARG A 140 9.60 -11.68 -5.71
C ARG A 140 9.29 -11.97 -7.17
N LEU A 141 9.28 -13.25 -7.49
CA LEU A 141 8.81 -13.72 -8.78
C LEU A 141 7.31 -13.47 -8.83
N VAL A 142 6.89 -12.56 -9.70
CA VAL A 142 5.47 -12.45 -10.05
C VAL A 142 5.13 -13.73 -10.81
N PRO A 143 4.20 -14.56 -10.31
CA PRO A 143 3.73 -15.72 -11.07
C PRO A 143 3.30 -15.19 -12.43
N SER A 144 3.97 -15.64 -13.49
CA SER A 144 3.55 -15.32 -14.85
C SER A 144 2.10 -15.77 -14.97
N LEU A 145 1.18 -14.80 -14.97
CA LEU A 145 -0.25 -15.06 -15.12
C LEU A 145 -0.41 -16.00 -16.32
N GLY A 146 -0.78 -17.24 -16.04
CA GLY A 146 -0.49 -18.37 -16.90
C GLY A 146 -0.92 -18.19 -18.36
N THR A 147 -0.03 -18.64 -19.24
CA THR A 147 -0.19 -18.99 -20.66
C THR A 147 -0.52 -17.89 -21.69
N PRO A 148 0.28 -17.78 -22.78
CA PRO A 148 -0.07 -17.01 -23.96
C PRO A 148 -1.22 -17.73 -24.69
N VAL A 149 -2.41 -17.13 -24.70
CA VAL A 149 -3.35 -17.39 -25.78
C VAL A 149 -2.73 -16.75 -27.01
N ALA A 150 -2.47 -17.57 -28.03
CA ALA A 150 -1.92 -17.15 -29.30
C ALA A 150 -2.91 -16.25 -30.06
N THR A 151 -2.98 -14.99 -29.68
CA THR A 151 -3.60 -13.93 -30.48
C THR A 151 -2.67 -12.71 -30.47
N PRO A 152 -2.24 -12.22 -31.65
CA PRO A 152 -1.47 -11.00 -31.76
C PRO A 152 -2.44 -9.83 -31.67
N VAL A 153 -2.91 -9.54 -30.46
CA VAL A 153 -3.59 -8.28 -30.16
C VAL A 153 -2.74 -7.57 -29.14
N VAL A 154 -2.28 -6.38 -29.52
CA VAL A 154 -1.57 -5.41 -28.69
C VAL A 154 -2.50 -4.96 -27.56
N SER A 155 -2.71 -5.82 -26.58
CA SER A 155 -3.29 -5.46 -25.30
C SER A 155 -2.12 -5.17 -24.38
N ARG A 156 -1.93 -3.89 -24.05
CA ARG A 156 -1.00 -3.41 -23.01
C ARG A 156 -1.41 -4.04 -21.67
N ARG A 157 -1.00 -5.29 -21.45
CA ARG A 157 -1.09 -5.95 -20.15
C ARG A 157 -0.15 -5.17 -19.24
N SER A 158 -0.71 -4.59 -18.18
CA SER A 158 0.00 -3.86 -17.14
C SER A 158 0.95 -4.81 -16.42
N ASN A 159 2.17 -4.92 -16.90
CA ASN A 159 3.19 -5.74 -16.28
C ASN A 159 3.67 -4.99 -15.03
N LEU A 160 3.28 -5.47 -13.85
CA LEU A 160 4.00 -5.13 -12.64
C LEU A 160 5.46 -5.54 -12.86
N SER A 161 6.36 -4.58 -12.79
CA SER A 161 7.80 -4.83 -12.82
C SER A 161 8.35 -4.72 -11.40
N ASP A 162 9.52 -5.35 -11.19
CA ASP A 162 10.36 -5.09 -10.03
C ASP A 162 9.61 -5.20 -8.68
N VAL A 163 9.05 -6.37 -8.41
CA VAL A 163 8.39 -6.63 -7.13
C VAL A 163 9.42 -7.07 -6.09
N PHE A 164 9.48 -6.34 -4.99
CA PHE A 164 10.34 -6.66 -3.85
C PHE A 164 9.52 -6.69 -2.57
N SER A 165 9.75 -7.68 -1.71
CA SER A 165 9.33 -7.56 -0.32
C SER A 165 10.40 -6.84 0.49
N PHE A 166 9.97 -6.12 1.53
CA PHE A 166 10.85 -5.47 2.49
C PHE A 166 10.34 -5.67 3.91
N GLU A 167 11.23 -5.43 4.86
CA GLU A 167 10.95 -5.45 6.29
C GLU A 167 11.20 -4.05 6.85
N LEU A 168 10.37 -3.67 7.83
CA LEU A 168 10.57 -2.45 8.61
C LEU A 168 11.08 -2.83 9.99
N SER A 169 12.00 -2.02 10.49
CA SER A 169 12.43 -2.06 11.88
C SER A 169 12.37 -0.66 12.46
N ASN A 170 11.88 -0.54 13.69
CA ASN A 170 12.04 0.64 14.51
C ASN A 170 12.30 0.20 15.98
N PRO A 171 12.80 1.08 16.86
CA PRO A 171 13.10 0.73 18.25
C PRO A 171 11.90 0.23 19.08
N GLN A 172 10.68 0.47 18.63
CA GLN A 172 9.42 0.16 19.32
C GLN A 172 8.66 -1.01 18.70
N THR A 173 9.05 -1.50 17.53
CA THR A 173 8.37 -2.59 16.83
C THR A 173 9.04 -3.91 17.17
N THR A 174 8.26 -4.85 17.67
CA THR A 174 8.63 -6.26 17.59
C THR A 174 8.64 -6.70 16.12
N PRO A 175 9.69 -7.38 15.63
CA PRO A 175 9.83 -7.78 14.22
C PRO A 175 8.75 -8.77 13.74
N GLU A 176 7.97 -9.33 14.66
CA GLU A 176 7.05 -10.40 14.33
C GLU A 176 5.86 -9.87 13.51
N ARG A 177 5.75 -10.36 12.26
CA ARG A 177 4.60 -10.21 11.36
C ARG A 177 4.39 -8.81 10.76
N SER A 178 5.46 -8.06 10.54
CA SER A 178 5.46 -6.89 9.67
C SER A 178 6.07 -7.22 8.32
N GLN A 179 5.33 -7.00 7.24
CA GLN A 179 5.84 -7.20 5.89
C GLN A 179 5.37 -6.09 4.95
N GLY A 180 6.29 -5.63 4.11
CA GLY A 180 6.00 -4.72 3.03
C GLY A 180 6.26 -5.32 1.66
N VAL A 181 5.64 -4.72 0.65
CA VAL A 181 5.92 -4.95 -0.76
C VAL A 181 6.06 -3.63 -1.48
N VAL A 182 7.10 -3.51 -2.30
CA VAL A 182 7.23 -2.48 -3.33
C VAL A 182 7.10 -3.12 -4.70
N PHE A 183 6.47 -2.40 -5.62
CA PHE A 183 6.46 -2.77 -7.03
C PHE A 183 6.44 -1.52 -7.90
N THR A 184 6.92 -1.65 -9.14
CA THR A 184 6.91 -0.55 -10.11
C THR A 184 5.89 -0.83 -11.21
N ARG A 185 5.34 0.26 -11.76
CA ARG A 185 4.59 0.23 -13.00
C ARG A 185 4.85 1.55 -13.72
N GLU A 186 5.48 1.47 -14.88
CA GLU A 186 5.91 2.65 -15.63
C GLU A 186 6.83 3.53 -14.75
N GLU A 187 6.50 4.80 -14.56
CA GLU A 187 7.28 5.76 -13.78
C GLU A 187 6.89 5.79 -12.29
N LEU A 188 5.95 4.94 -11.90
CA LEU A 188 5.37 4.92 -10.55
C LEU A 188 5.96 3.81 -9.71
N VAL A 189 6.24 4.16 -8.46
CA VAL A 189 6.62 3.24 -7.40
C VAL A 189 5.46 3.14 -6.41
N PHE A 190 5.02 1.91 -6.14
CA PHE A 190 3.98 1.62 -5.18
C PHE A 190 4.59 0.90 -4.00
N ALA A 191 4.16 1.26 -2.79
CA ALA A 191 4.51 0.55 -1.57
C ALA A 191 3.27 0.24 -0.75
N LEU A 192 3.20 -0.99 -0.26
CA LEU A 192 2.24 -1.42 0.75
C LEU A 192 3.02 -1.95 1.95
N PHE A 193 2.58 -1.60 3.14
CA PHE A 193 3.10 -2.15 4.38
C PHE A 193 1.94 -2.58 5.28
N LEU A 194 2.03 -3.79 5.79
CA LEU A 194 1.05 -4.38 6.69
C LEU A 194 1.76 -4.88 7.95
N LYS A 195 1.16 -4.57 9.10
CA LYS A 195 1.51 -5.17 10.38
C LYS A 195 0.26 -5.81 10.96
N ALA A 196 0.26 -7.12 11.06
CA ALA A 196 -0.82 -7.87 11.70
C ALA A 196 -0.84 -7.59 13.21
N PRO A 197 -2.01 -7.71 13.87
CA PRO A 197 -2.06 -7.67 15.33
C PRO A 197 -1.26 -8.84 15.93
N ALA A 198 -0.76 -8.65 17.16
CA ALA A 198 0.01 -9.68 17.87
C ALA A 198 -0.79 -10.98 18.04
N ASP A 199 -2.09 -10.87 18.35
CA ASP A 199 -3.00 -11.99 18.55
C ASP A 199 -3.95 -12.19 17.35
N ILE A 200 -3.53 -13.00 16.38
CA ILE A 200 -4.36 -13.38 15.21
C ILE A 200 -5.42 -14.43 15.59
N SER A 201 -5.28 -15.10 16.74
CA SER A 201 -6.18 -16.20 17.11
C SER A 201 -7.63 -15.72 17.27
N GLN A 202 -7.82 -14.45 17.63
CA GLN A 202 -9.14 -13.82 17.76
C GLN A 202 -9.79 -13.45 16.42
N LEU A 203 -9.02 -13.36 15.33
CA LEU A 203 -9.57 -12.99 14.02
C LEU A 203 -10.27 -14.15 13.32
N ARG A 204 -9.79 -15.37 13.54
CA ARG A 204 -10.37 -16.57 12.92
C ARG A 204 -11.69 -17.02 13.56
N SER A 205 -12.01 -16.55 14.77
CA SER A 205 -13.23 -16.94 15.48
C SER A 205 -14.38 -15.94 15.33
N GLY A 206 -14.09 -14.67 14.99
CA GLY A 206 -15.10 -13.60 14.90
C GLY A 206 -15.54 -13.21 13.48
N ALA A 207 -14.72 -13.48 12.46
CA ALA A 207 -15.05 -13.17 11.07
C ALA A 207 -15.99 -14.22 10.47
N THR A 208 -17.26 -14.20 10.91
CA THR A 208 -18.32 -14.81 10.10
C THR A 208 -18.45 -14.00 8.82
N GLU A 209 -18.23 -14.64 7.66
CA GLU A 209 -18.25 -14.14 6.27
C GLU A 209 -19.36 -13.12 5.88
N LYS A 210 -20.37 -12.92 6.71
CA LYS A 210 -21.60 -12.21 6.35
C LYS A 210 -21.47 -10.69 6.23
N SER A 211 -20.46 -10.06 6.84
CA SER A 211 -20.31 -8.59 6.83
C SER A 211 -19.41 -8.04 5.70
N TYR A 212 -18.54 -8.85 5.09
CA TYR A 212 -17.66 -8.39 4.01
C TYR A 212 -18.26 -8.59 2.60
N ILE A 213 -19.16 -9.56 2.42
CA ILE A 213 -19.65 -9.96 1.08
C ILE A 213 -20.86 -9.14 0.58
N GLN A 214 -21.60 -8.45 1.46
CA GLN A 214 -22.85 -7.79 1.03
C GLN A 214 -22.70 -6.46 0.26
N GLY A 215 -21.49 -5.92 0.09
CA GLY A 215 -21.28 -4.59 -0.53
C GLY A 215 -20.75 -4.56 -1.97
N GLY A 216 -20.43 -5.70 -2.60
CA GLY A 216 -19.41 -5.68 -3.66
C GLY A 216 -19.60 -6.60 -4.87
N VAL A 217 -20.80 -6.75 -5.44
CA VAL A 217 -20.95 -7.17 -6.86
C VAL A 217 -22.13 -6.42 -7.49
N ARG A 218 -21.85 -5.31 -8.17
CA ARG A 218 -22.62 -4.87 -9.34
C ARG A 218 -21.62 -4.49 -10.42
N ASN A 219 -21.44 -5.40 -11.37
CA ASN A 219 -20.82 -5.10 -12.65
C ASN A 219 -21.74 -4.12 -13.41
N GLY A 220 -21.16 -3.01 -13.82
CA GLY A 220 -21.70 -2.00 -14.73
C GLY A 220 -20.54 -1.19 -15.26
#